data_AF-A0A661W7L1-F1
#
_entry.id   AF-A0A661W7L1-F1
#
_cell.length_a   1.000
_cell.length_b   1.000
_cell.length_c   1.000
_cell.angle_alpha   90.00
_cell.angle_beta   90.00
_cell.angle_gamma   90.00
#
_symmetry.space_group_name_H-M   'P 1'
#
loop_
_entity.id
_entity.type
_entity.pdbx_description
1 polymer ?
#
loop_
_entity_poly.entity_id
_entity_poly.type
_entity_poly.pdbx_seq_one_letter_code
_entity_poly.pdbx_strand_id
1 'polypeptide(L)' 'MKYLKNKNIAVIGTGNMAGAMIGALLRNKETNPEQITASDPNPGQR' A
#
# COMPACT_ATOMS: atom_id res chain seq x y z
N MET A 1 8.11 8.38 13.60
CA MET A 1 6.92 7.91 12.87
C MET A 1 5.86 7.42 13.87
N LYS A 2 4.85 8.24 14.19
CA LYS A 2 3.80 7.93 15.18
C LYS A 2 2.46 7.51 14.53
N TYR A 3 2.22 7.93 13.29
CA TYR A 3 0.89 7.90 12.68
C TYR A 3 0.50 6.55 12.05
N LEU A 4 1.47 5.79 11.51
CA LEU A 4 1.23 4.49 10.84
C LEU A 4 1.64 3.28 11.70
N LYS A 5 2.30 3.53 12.83
CA LYS A 5 2.71 2.48 13.76
C LYS A 5 1.47 1.72 14.26
N ASN A 6 1.47 0.40 14.12
CA ASN A 6 0.38 -0.51 14.52
C ASN A 6 -0.95 -0.31 13.77
N LYS A 7 -0.95 0.30 12.59
CA LYS A 7 -2.14 0.38 11.73
C LYS A 7 -2.05 -0.62 10.59
N ASN A 8 -3.19 -1.15 10.19
CA ASN A 8 -3.35 -1.86 8.92
C ASN A 8 -3.80 -0.87 7.85
N ILE A 9 -3.22 -1.01 6.66
CA ILE A 9 -3.43 -0.12 5.51
C ILE A 9 -4.16 -0.93 4.44
N ALA A 10 -5.36 -0.50 4.08
CA ALA A 10 -6.10 -1.04 2.95
C ALA A 10 -5.94 -0.10 1.75
N VAL A 11 -5.52 -0.64 0.62
CA VAL A 11 -5.37 0.08 -0.65
C VAL A 11 -6.37 -0.50 -1.65
N ILE A 12 -7.29 0.34 -2.15
CA ILE A 12 -8.28 -0.05 -3.16
C ILE A 12 -7.85 0.51 -4.52
N GLY A 13 -7.65 -0.39 -5.49
CA GLY A 13 -7.01 -0.14 -6.77
C GLY A 13 -5.51 -0.48 -6.72
N THR A 14 -5.05 -1.34 -7.63
CA THR A 14 -3.66 -1.84 -7.69
C THR A 14 -2.90 -1.35 -8.92
N GLY A 15 -3.30 -0.20 -9.47
CA GLY A 15 -2.64 0.43 -10.61
C GLY A 15 -1.24 0.99 -10.28
N ASN A 16 -0.61 1.62 -11.28
CA ASN A 16 0.75 2.14 -11.17
C ASN A 16 0.94 3.12 -10.00
N MET A 17 -0.07 3.95 -9.72
CA MET A 17 -0.08 4.88 -8.57
C MET A 17 -0.02 4.16 -7.22
N ALA A 18 -0.85 3.12 -7.05
CA ALA A 18 -0.88 2.33 -5.82
C ALA A 18 0.46 1.61 -5.60
N GLY A 19 1.04 1.05 -6.66
CA GLY A 19 2.37 0.44 -6.61
C GLY A 19 3.46 1.44 -6.19
N ALA A 20 3.47 2.64 -6.77
CA ALA A 20 4.45 3.68 -6.43
C ALA A 20 4.31 4.15 -4.97
N MET A 21 3.08 4.35 -4.49
CA MET A 21 2.81 4.75 -3.11
C MET A 21 3.26 3.67 -2.11
N ILE A 22 2.85 2.41 -2.33
CA ILE A 22 3.24 1.28 -1.47
C ILE A 22 4.76 1.13 -1.47
N GLY A 23 5.40 1.20 -2.63
CA GLY A 23 6.86 1.11 -2.76
C GLY A 23 7.60 2.20 -1.99
N ALA A 24 7.11 3.45 -2.02
CA ALA A 24 7.69 4.55 -1.24
C ALA A 24 7.57 4.33 0.27
N LEU A 25 6.41 3.88 0.75
CA LEU A 25 6.17 3.59 2.17
C LEU A 25 7.09 2.48 2.70
N LEU A 26 7.25 1.41 1.92
CA LEU A 26 8.13 0.30 2.28
C LEU A 26 9.61 0.72 2.23
N ARG A 27 10.03 1.43 1.18
CA ARG A 27 11.41 1.92 1.03
C ARG A 27 11.82 2.84 2.17
N ASN A 28 10.90 3.68 2.64
CA ASN A 28 11.14 4.61 3.74
C ASN A 28 10.96 3.98 5.13
N LYS A 29 10.65 2.68 5.21
CA LYS A 29 10.38 1.94 6.46
C LYS A 29 9.25 2.58 7.30
N GLU A 30 8.29 3.20 6.63
CA GLU A 30 7.11 3.82 7.26
C GLU A 30 6.07 2.77 7.68
N THR A 31 6.10 1.59 7.04
CA THR A 31 5.22 0.44 7.29
C THR A 31 5.93 -0.85 6.91
N ASN A 32 5.41 -1.99 7.39
CA ASN A 32 5.82 -3.32 6.97
C ASN A 32 4.87 -3.91 5.92
N PRO A 33 5.32 -4.85 5.07
CA PRO A 33 4.47 -5.50 4.07
C PRO A 33 3.22 -6.16 4.67
N GLU A 34 3.36 -6.78 5.84
CA GLU A 34 2.28 -7.47 6.58
C GLU A 34 1.14 -6.53 7.00
N GLN A 35 1.41 -5.23 7.09
CA GLN A 35 0.40 -4.23 7.45
C GLN A 35 -0.42 -3.77 6.24
N ILE A 36 -0.04 -4.15 5.01
CA ILE A 36 -0.67 -3.66 3.79
C ILE A 36 -1.53 -4.78 3.18
N THR A 37 -2.79 -4.47 2.94
CA THR A 37 -3.67 -5.26 2.06
C THR A 37 -4.04 -4.40 0.87
N ALA A 38 -3.72 -4.86 -0.34
CA ALA A 38 -4.11 -4.21 -1.58
C ALA A 38 -5.11 -5.09 -2.33
N SER A 39 -6.19 -4.49 -2.82
CA SER A 39 -7.22 -5.19 -3.59
C SER A 39 -7.62 -4.33 -4.78
N ASP A 40 -7.93 -4.99 -5.89
CA ASP A 40 -8.43 -4.35 -7.10
C ASP A 40 -9.72 -5.05 -7.52
N PRO A 41 -10.85 -4.33 -7.65
CA PRO A 41 -12.07 -4.93 -8.17
C PRO A 41 -11.95 -5.27 -9.67
N ASN A 42 -11.06 -4.61 -10.42
CA ASN A 42 -10.87 -4.81 -11.86
C ASN A 42 -9.38 -4.97 -12.22
N PRO A 43 -8.71 -6.06 -11.76
CA PRO A 43 -7.29 -6.28 -12.01
C PRO A 43 -7.06 -6.54 -13.51
N GLY A 44 -6.73 -5.52 -14.27
CA GLY A 44 -6.48 -5.64 -15.72
C GLY A 44 -7.03 -4.50 -16.58
N GLN A 45 -7.86 -3.60 -16.03
CA GLN A 45 -8.13 -2.31 -16.67
C GLN A 45 -6.90 -1.42 -16.45
N ARG A 46 -5.93 -1.50 -17.34
CA ARG A 46 -4.73 -0.66 -17.35
C ARG A 46 -4.52 -0.07 -18.74
#